data_AF-A0AAE3U1T7-F1
#
_entry.id   AF-A0AAE3U1T7-F1
#
_cell.length_a   1.000
_cell.length_b   1.000
_cell.length_c   1.000
_cell.angle_alpha   90.00
_cell.angle_beta   90.00
_cell.angle_gamma   90.00
#
_symmetry.space_group_name_H-M   'P 1'
#
loop_
_entity.id
_entity.type
_entity.pdbx_description
1 polymer ?
#
loop_
_entity_poly.entity_id
_entity_poly.type
_entity_poly.pdbx_seq_one_letter_code
_entity_poly.pdbx_strand_id
1 'polypeptide(L)'
;MAKSDTLFVTDDECAARLGLTMQQFRTAVYRSKGFPAPDPFFANRRYWPAVCAWLDRRHGLGSRRNRKNVPPTLDGEDSWEWLER
;
A
#
# COMPACT_ATOMS: atom_id res chain seq x y z
N MET A 1 -8.35 0.42 21.36
CA MET A 1 -8.94 -0.48 20.35
C MET A 1 -8.26 -0.29 19.02
N ALA A 2 -7.76 -1.37 18.44
CA ALA A 2 -7.10 -1.42 17.13
C ALA A 2 -8.10 -1.08 16.01
N LYS A 3 -8.14 0.20 15.56
CA LYS A 3 -8.90 0.68 14.37
C LYS A 3 -8.23 0.23 13.05
N SER A 4 -7.65 -0.96 13.01
CA SER A 4 -6.58 -1.31 12.07
C SER A 4 -6.95 -2.36 11.01
N ASP A 5 -8.22 -2.70 10.82
CA ASP A 5 -8.61 -3.71 9.80
C ASP A 5 -9.35 -3.13 8.59
N THR A 6 -9.56 -1.80 8.52
CA THR A 6 -10.16 -1.21 7.31
C THR A 6 -9.10 -1.02 6.23
N LEU A 7 -9.17 -1.88 5.20
CA LEU A 7 -8.26 -1.87 4.05
C LEU A 7 -8.49 -0.68 3.12
N PHE A 8 -9.73 -0.25 2.94
CA PHE A 8 -10.10 0.90 2.10
C PHE A 8 -10.46 2.10 2.95
N VAL A 9 -9.65 3.15 2.87
CA VAL A 9 -9.80 4.37 3.66
C VAL A 9 -10.05 5.60 2.81
N THR A 10 -10.83 6.51 3.36
CA THR A 10 -10.97 7.87 2.84
C THR A 10 -9.72 8.72 3.09
N ASP A 11 -9.59 9.85 2.40
CA ASP A 11 -8.49 10.80 2.63
C ASP A 11 -8.40 11.26 4.09
N ASP A 12 -9.55 11.46 4.75
CA ASP A 12 -9.62 11.91 6.14
C ASP A 12 -9.14 10.83 7.11
N GLU A 13 -9.59 9.59 6.93
CA GLU A 13 -9.13 8.45 7.73
C GLU A 13 -7.64 8.15 7.50
N CYS A 14 -7.16 8.33 6.27
CA CYS A 14 -5.75 8.21 5.92
C CYS A 14 -4.91 9.28 6.65
N ALA A 15 -5.36 10.53 6.64
CA ALA A 15 -4.70 11.62 7.36
C ALA A 15 -4.69 11.38 8.88
N ALA A 16 -5.83 10.96 9.44
CA ALA A 16 -5.96 10.63 10.86
C ALA A 16 -5.01 9.49 11.29
N ARG A 17 -4.86 8.45 10.45
CA ARG A 17 -3.91 7.34 10.71
C ARG A 17 -2.45 7.76 10.65
N LEU A 18 -2.12 8.74 9.81
CA LEU A 18 -0.77 9.30 9.71
C LEU A 18 -0.50 10.37 10.78
N GLY A 19 -1.50 10.74 11.59
CA GLY A 19 -1.39 11.83 12.56
C GLY A 19 -1.23 13.20 11.91
N LEU A 20 -1.68 13.36 10.66
CA LEU A 20 -1.59 14.58 9.87
C LEU A 20 -2.95 15.28 9.78
N THR A 21 -2.93 16.60 9.60
CA THR A 21 -4.16 17.33 9.22
C THR A 21 -4.50 17.07 7.75
N MET A 22 -5.79 17.20 7.37
CA MET A 22 -6.21 17.00 5.99
C MET A 22 -5.46 17.91 4.99
N GLN A 23 -5.11 19.12 5.40
CA GLN A 23 -4.32 20.03 4.57
C GLN A 23 -2.88 19.53 4.37
N GLN A 24 -2.20 19.13 5.45
CA GLN A 24 -0.85 18.56 5.37
C GLN A 24 -0.83 17.30 4.51
N PHE A 25 -1.86 16.45 4.65
CA PHE A 25 -2.03 15.26 3.83
C PHE A 25 -2.20 15.61 2.35
N ARG A 26 -3.08 16.56 1.99
CA ARG A 26 -3.23 17.01 0.60
C ARG A 26 -1.93 17.56 0.01
N THR A 27 -1.20 18.38 0.77
CA THR A 27 0.11 18.90 0.34
C THR A 27 1.13 17.78 0.16
N ALA A 28 1.15 16.80 1.08
CA ALA A 28 2.03 15.65 1.01
C ALA A 28 1.72 14.79 -0.23
N VAL A 29 0.45 14.50 -0.51
CA VAL A 29 0.01 13.74 -1.68
C VAL A 29 0.35 14.48 -2.98
N TYR A 30 0.05 15.78 -3.07
CA TYR A 30 0.32 16.58 -4.28
C TYR A 30 1.82 16.66 -4.61
N ARG A 31 2.68 16.74 -3.59
CA ARG A 31 4.14 16.75 -3.77
C ARG A 31 4.74 15.37 -4.00
N SER A 32 3.96 14.31 -3.82
CA SER A 32 4.45 12.93 -3.85
C SER A 32 4.16 12.27 -5.18
N LYS A 33 5.20 12.14 -6.02
CA LYS A 33 5.11 11.36 -7.26
C LYS A 33 4.86 9.88 -6.92
N GLY A 34 3.84 9.29 -7.55
CA GLY A 34 3.51 7.87 -7.41
C GLY A 34 2.76 7.52 -6.12
N PHE A 35 2.12 8.48 -5.46
CA PHE A 35 1.23 8.17 -4.34
C PHE A 35 0.02 7.34 -4.83
N PRO A 36 -0.45 6.33 -4.05
CA PRO A 36 -1.57 5.48 -4.46
C PRO A 36 -2.83 6.29 -4.80
N ALA A 37 -3.35 6.10 -6.01
CA ALA A 37 -4.60 6.70 -6.44
C ALA A 37 -5.79 6.05 -5.71
N PRO A 38 -6.89 6.79 -5.51
CA PRO A 38 -8.14 6.19 -5.06
C PRO A 38 -8.65 5.21 -6.11
N ASP A 39 -9.22 4.09 -5.64
CA ASP A 39 -9.76 3.07 -6.52
C ASP A 39 -11.24 3.35 -6.83
N PRO A 40 -11.62 3.48 -8.12
CA PRO A 40 -12.99 3.81 -8.50
C PRO A 40 -13.99 2.68 -8.20
N PHE A 41 -13.54 1.43 -8.10
CA PHE A 41 -14.41 0.27 -7.81
C PHE A 41 -14.72 0.17 -6.31
N PHE A 42 -13.82 0.64 -5.44
CA PHE A 42 -14.03 0.62 -3.99
C PHE A 42 -14.50 1.98 -3.45
N ALA A 43 -15.51 2.57 -4.08
CA ALA A 43 -16.12 3.83 -3.67
C ALA A 43 -15.13 5.01 -3.58
N ASN A 44 -14.17 5.07 -4.51
CA ASN A 44 -13.13 6.11 -4.57
C ASN A 44 -12.25 6.18 -3.31
N ARG A 45 -12.04 5.03 -2.66
CA ARG A 45 -11.22 4.91 -1.43
C ARG A 45 -9.80 4.47 -1.78
N ARG A 46 -8.85 4.83 -0.92
CA ARG A 46 -7.44 4.41 -1.08
C ARG A 46 -7.18 3.12 -0.32
N TYR A 47 -6.44 2.23 -0.98
CA TYR A 47 -5.96 1.01 -0.35
C TYR A 47 -4.84 1.32 0.63
N TRP A 48 -5.11 1.17 1.92
CA TRP A 48 -4.18 1.50 3.00
C TRP A 48 -2.86 0.71 2.93
N PRO A 49 -2.84 -0.59 2.62
CA PRO A 49 -1.58 -1.31 2.46
C PRO A 49 -0.69 -0.78 1.33
N ALA A 50 -1.28 -0.24 0.25
CA ALA A 50 -0.49 0.44 -0.79
C ALA A 50 0.13 1.73 -0.27
N VAL A 51 -0.59 2.49 0.57
CA VAL A 51 -0.05 3.70 1.23
C VAL A 51 1.11 3.34 2.16
N CYS A 52 0.95 2.29 2.98
CA CYS A 52 2.03 1.78 3.84
C CYS A 52 3.24 1.32 3.03
N ALA A 53 3.04 0.56 1.95
CA ALA A 53 4.13 0.10 1.09
C ALA A 53 4.87 1.28 0.41
N TRP A 54 4.14 2.31 -0.01
CA TRP A 54 4.73 3.52 -0.57
C TRP A 54 5.53 4.31 0.47
N LEU A 55 5.00 4.46 1.70
CA LEU A 55 5.72 5.09 2.82
C LEU A 55 6.97 4.30 3.20
N ASP A 56 6.86 2.97 3.29
CA ASP A 56 7.98 2.09 3.58
C ASP A 56 9.09 2.25 2.52
N ARG A 57 8.73 2.31 1.23
CA ARG A 57 9.72 2.59 0.17
C ARG A 57 10.38 3.96 0.34
N ARG A 58 9.60 4.99 0.66
CA ARG A 58 10.09 6.37 0.86
C ARG A 58 11.06 6.48 2.04
N HIS A 59 10.81 5.75 3.12
CA HIS A 59 11.65 5.75 4.32
C HIS A 59 12.73 4.64 4.31
N GLY A 60 12.98 4.00 3.16
CA GLY A 60 14.02 2.98 3.01
C GLY A 60 13.70 1.61 3.64
N LEU A 61 12.49 1.42 4.15
CA LEU A 61 11.97 0.17 4.71
C LEU A 61 11.52 -0.82 3.64
N GLY A 62 11.27 -0.36 2.41
CA GLY A 62 10.85 -1.21 1.28
C GLY A 62 11.86 -2.31 0.93
N SER A 63 13.15 -2.13 1.24
CA SER A 63 14.18 -3.18 1.11
C SER A 63 14.29 -4.07 2.37
N ARG A 64 13.88 -3.60 3.55
CA ARG A 64 14.07 -4.35 4.81
C ARG A 64 12.92 -5.29 5.15
N ARG A 65 11.67 -4.94 4.78
CA ARG A 65 10.52 -5.86 4.93
C ARG A 65 10.53 -7.00 3.92
N ASN A 66 11.04 -6.75 2.69
CA ASN A 66 11.09 -7.77 1.65
C ASN A 66 12.37 -8.64 1.67
N ARG A 67 13.46 -8.22 2.32
CA ARG A 67 14.70 -9.03 2.39
C ARG A 67 14.70 -10.14 3.44
N LYS A 68 13.69 -10.24 4.31
CA LYS A 68 13.67 -11.29 5.34
C LYS A 68 12.92 -12.57 4.94
N ASN A 69 12.20 -12.59 3.82
CA ASN A 69 11.44 -13.77 3.38
C ASN A 69 11.72 -14.24 1.94
N VAL A 70 12.78 -13.75 1.28
CA VAL A 70 13.21 -14.35 0.02
C VAL A 70 14.61 -14.93 0.23
N PRO A 71 14.75 -16.24 0.52
CA PRO A 71 16.03 -16.90 0.29
C PRO A 71 16.38 -16.71 -1.20
N PRO A 72 17.62 -16.31 -1.56
CA PRO A 72 18.04 -16.14 -2.94
C PRO A 72 18.29 -17.51 -3.61
N THR A 73 17.32 -18.42 -3.55
CA THR A 73 17.43 -19.77 -4.09
C THR A 73 16.03 -20.30 -4.47
N LEU A 74 15.82 -20.43 -5.79
CA LEU A 74 15.08 -21.48 -6.50
C LEU A 74 13.70 -21.91 -5.98
N ASP A 75 12.66 -21.54 -6.73
CA ASP A 75 11.55 -22.42 -7.16
C ASP A 75 10.91 -21.67 -8.35
N GLY A 76 11.08 -22.11 -9.60
CA GLY A 76 10.42 -23.27 -10.17
C GLY A 76 9.29 -22.71 -11.06
N GLU A 77 9.32 -23.00 -12.36
CA GLU A 77 8.34 -22.48 -13.33
C GLU A 77 6.89 -22.60 -12.84
N ASP A 78 6.19 -21.47 -12.69
CA ASP A 78 4.73 -21.46 -12.57
C ASP A 78 4.15 -21.77 -13.97
N SER A 79 4.08 -23.08 -14.25
CA SER A 79 3.43 -23.65 -15.41
C SER A 79 1.92 -23.44 -15.25
N TRP A 80 1.40 -22.38 -15.87
CA TRP A 80 -0.03 -22.09 -15.95
C TRP A 80 -0.75 -23.08 -16.89
N GLU A 81 -0.70 -24.37 -16.55
CA GLU A 81 -1.56 -25.39 -17.13
C GLU A 81 -2.95 -25.19 -16.54
N TRP A 82 -3.76 -24.36 -17.21
CA TRP A 82 -5.19 -24.30 -16.95
C TRP A 82 -5.80 -25.68 -17.22
N LEU A 83 -6.25 -26.30 -16.14
CA LEU A 83 -6.94 -27.57 -16.10
C LEU A 83 -8.38 -27.40 -16.62
N GLU A 84 -8.63 -27.58 -17.91
CA GLU A 84 -9.99 -27.85 -18.41
C GLU A 84 -9.99 -28.78 -19.63
N ARG A 85 -10.03 -30.07 -19.27
CA ARG A 85 -10.81 -31.19 -19.83
C ARG A 85 -11.65 -30.97 -21.08
#